data_AF-A0A915J7E9-F1
#
_entry.id   AF-A0A915J7E9-F1
#
_cell.length_a   1.000
_cell.length_b   1.000
_cell.length_c   1.000
_cell.angle_alpha   90.00
_cell.angle_beta   90.00
_cell.angle_gamma   90.00
#
_symmetry.space_group_name_H-M   'P 1'
#
loop_
_entity.id
_entity.type
_entity.pdbx_description
1 polymer ?
#
loop_
_entity_poly.entity_id
_entity_poly.type
_entity_poly.pdbx_seq_one_letter_code
_entity_poly.pdbx_strand_id
1 'polypeptide(L)' 'MRPRPNSSLYLRHLPETVRPEEVKSIFMKYGQVRDVYIPCDHFTNRPRGFAYVEYPFLRFDNNF' A
#
# COMPACT_ATOMS: atom_id res chain seq x y z
N MET A 1 7.66 -15.43 -6.16
CA MET A 1 6.38 -14.72 -6.41
C MET A 1 6.62 -13.68 -7.49
N ARG A 2 6.00 -13.80 -8.67
CA ARG A 2 6.04 -12.73 -9.69
C ARG A 2 4.95 -11.70 -9.34
N PRO A 3 5.27 -10.40 -9.25
CA PRO A 3 4.27 -9.39 -8.93
C PRO A 3 3.36 -9.22 -10.16
N ARG A 4 2.07 -9.55 -10.04
CA ARG A 4 1.06 -9.46 -11.11
C ARG A 4 0.90 -7.98 -11.50
N PRO A 5 0.90 -7.54 -12.77
CA PRO A 5 0.97 -6.13 -13.18
C PRO A 5 0.22 -5.21 -12.19
N ASN A 6 0.99 -4.58 -11.30
CA ASN A 6 0.51 -4.31 -9.94
C ASN A 6 -0.05 -2.90 -9.87
N SER A 7 -1.30 -2.76 -9.44
CA SER A 7 -1.87 -1.50 -8.97
C SER A 7 -1.32 -1.14 -7.57
N SER A 8 0.00 -1.30 -7.38
CA SER A 8 0.68 -1.07 -6.10
C SER A 8 1.48 0.23 -6.17
N LEU A 9 1.18 1.15 -5.25
CA LEU A 9 1.93 2.39 -5.06
C LEU A 9 3.04 2.19 -4.05
N TYR A 10 4.22 2.74 -4.35
CA TYR A 10 5.35 2.80 -3.44
C TYR A 10 5.45 4.20 -2.82
N LEU A 11 5.45 4.27 -1.49
CA LEU A 11 5.54 5.50 -0.73
C LEU A 11 6.87 5.53 0.03
N ARG A 12 7.65 6.60 -0.11
CA ARG A 12 8.96 6.79 0.54
C ARG A 12 8.94 8.04 1.43
N HIS A 13 9.88 8.12 2.37
CA HIS A 13 10.04 9.23 3.32
C HIS A 13 8.86 9.35 4.29
N LEU A 14 8.33 8.20 4.73
CA LEU A 14 7.30 8.18 5.75
C LEU A 14 7.93 8.35 7.15
N PRO A 15 7.28 9.09 8.05
CA PRO A 15 7.73 9.25 9.43
C PRO A 15 7.68 7.92 10.19
N GLU A 16 8.50 7.76 11.23
CA GLU A 16 8.53 6.53 12.03
C GLU A 16 7.21 6.24 12.76
N THR A 17 6.36 7.24 12.91
CA THR A 17 5.06 7.14 13.59
C THR A 17 3.92 6.75 12.66
N VAL A 18 4.17 6.59 11.35
CA VAL A 18 3.10 6.36 10.37
C VAL A 18 2.37 5.05 10.65
N ARG A 19 1.04 5.11 10.71
CA ARG A 19 0.20 3.92 10.86
C ARG A 19 -0.40 3.48 9.53
N PRO A 20 -0.58 2.17 9.31
CA PRO A 20 -1.24 1.66 8.11
C PRO A 20 -2.66 2.21 7.95
N GLU A 21 -3.35 2.47 9.06
CA GLU A 21 -4.70 3.05 9.11
C GLU A 21 -4.73 4.48 8.54
N GLU A 22 -3.73 5.31 8.86
CA GLU A 22 -3.61 6.68 8.37
C GLU A 22 -3.36 6.70 6.86
N VAL A 23 -2.40 5.88 6.41
CA VAL A 23 -2.11 5.70 4.99
C VAL A 23 -3.37 5.23 4.27
N LYS A 24 -4.06 4.21 4.79
CA LYS A 24 -5.30 3.71 4.21
C LYS A 24 -6.36 4.81 4.11
N SER A 25 -6.57 5.60 5.16
CA SER A 25 -7.56 6.69 5.17
C SER A 25 -7.27 7.78 4.14
N ILE A 26 -6.00 8.16 3.97
CA ILE A 26 -5.58 9.15 2.96
C ILE A 26 -5.80 8.59 1.55
N PHE A 27 -5.35 7.37 1.29
CA PHE A 27 -5.40 6.75 -0.04
C PHE A 27 -6.80 6.25 -0.43
N MET A 28 -7.68 6.02 0.54
CA MET A 28 -9.11 5.72 0.34
C MET A 28 -9.86 6.84 -0.39
N LYS A 29 -9.38 8.09 -0.30
CA LYS A 29 -9.97 9.22 -1.02
C LYS A 29 -9.83 9.12 -2.54
N TYR A 30 -8.80 8.40 -3.00
CA TYR A 30 -8.50 8.24 -4.43
C TYR A 30 -9.05 6.94 -5.02
N GLY A 31 -9.55 6.03 -4.18
CA GLY A 31 -10.12 4.75 -4.60
C GLY A 31 -10.15 3.72 -3.48
N GLN A 32 -10.79 2.59 -3.71
CA GLN A 32 -10.83 1.50 -2.73
C GLN A 32 -9.42 0.93 -2.52
N VAL A 33 -8.85 1.12 -1.33
CA VAL A 33 -7.55 0.52 -0.99
C VAL A 33 -7.77 -0.95 -0.62
N ARG A 34 -7.08 -1.86 -1.33
CA ARG A 34 -7.12 -3.30 -1.06
C ARG A 34 -6.27 -3.64 0.18
N ASP A 35 -5.03 -3.17 0.20
CA ASP A 35 -4.12 -3.44 1.31
C ASP A 35 -3.06 -2.34 1.49
N VAL A 36 -2.51 -2.24 2.70
CA VAL A 36 -1.40 -1.33 3.04
C VAL A 36 -0.34 -2.11 3.82
N TYR A 37 0.87 -2.14 3.28
CA TYR A 37 2.01 -2.83 3.89
C TYR A 37 3.10 -1.83 4.28
N ILE A 38 3.43 -1.78 5.58
CA ILE A 38 4.52 -0.97 6.13
C ILE A 38 5.56 -1.93 6.72
N PRO A 39 6.68 -2.21 6.03
CA PRO A 39 7.71 -3.07 6.58
C PRO A 39 8.42 -2.39 7.75
N CYS A 40 8.39 -3.05 8.90
CA CYS A 40 9.21 -2.72 10.05
C CYS A 40 10.52 -3.50 10.02
N ASP A 41 11.57 -2.87 10.52
CA ASP A 41 12.83 -3.53 10.76
C ASP A 41 12.69 -4.55 11.89
N HIS A 42 13.10 -5.79 11.63
CA HIS A 42 12.87 -6.93 12.54
C HIS A 42 13.65 -6.81 13.86
N PHE A 43 14.73 -6.04 13.90
CA PHE A 43 15.57 -5.91 15.10
C PHE A 43 15.12 -4.75 15.98
N THR A 44 14.70 -3.65 15.36
CA THR A 44 14.31 -2.42 16.09
C THR A 44 12.80 -2.24 16.21
N ASN A 45 12.00 -3.05 15.50
CA ASN A 45 10.56 -2.87 15.29
C ASN A 45 10.17 -1.48 14.74
N ARG A 46 11.14 -0.74 14.17
CA ARG A 46 10.89 0.59 13.60
C ARG A 46 10.54 0.48 12.12
N PRO A 47 9.56 1.23 11.62
CA PRO A 47 9.23 1.24 10.21
C PRO A 47 10.41 1.77 9.38
N ARG A 48 10.67 1.15 8.23
CA ARG A 48 11.82 1.48 7.37
C ARG A 48 11.65 2.78 6.57
N GLY A 49 10.65 3.59 6.90
CA GLY A 49 10.36 4.86 6.24
C GLY A 49 9.73 4.73 4.86
N PHE A 50 9.14 3.58 4.53
CA PHE A 50 8.40 3.38 3.30
C PHE A 50 7.19 2.45 3.49
N ALA A 51 6.22 2.54 2.59
CA ALA A 51 5.02 1.72 2.57
C ALA A 51 4.62 1.35 1.15
N TYR A 52 3.84 0.29 1.03
CA TYR A 52 3.17 -0.10 -0.19
C TYR A 52 1.66 -0.01 0.00
N VAL A 53 0.96 0.56 -0.98
CA VAL A 53 -0.50 0.61 -1.03
C VAL A 53 -0.95 -0.18 -2.25
N GLU A 54 -1.76 -1.21 -2.05
CA GLU A 54 -2.31 -2.01 -3.14
C GLU A 54 -3.76 -1.56 -3.42
N TYR A 55 -4.04 -1.30 -4.69
CA TYR A 55 -5.40 -1.11 -5.18
C TYR A 55 -5.91 -2.40 -5.84
N PRO A 56 -7.23 -2.64 -5.80
CA PRO A 56 -7.83 -3.71 -6.57
C PRO A 56 -7.60 -3.43 -8.05
N PHE A 57 -7.16 -4.46 -8.77
CA PHE A 57 -7.16 -4.41 -10.22
C PHE A 57 -8.61 -4.40 -10.68
N LEU A 58 -9.07 -3.25 -11.19
CA LEU A 58 -10.34 -3.18 -11.91
C LEU A 58 -10.17 -4.01 -13.18
N ARG A 59 -10.62 -5.26 -13.11
CA ARG A 59 -10.80 -6.07 -14.30
C ARG A 59 -11.97 -5.43 -15.04
N PHE A 60 -11.68 -4.79 -16.18
CA PHE A 60 -12.72 -4.53 -17.15
C PHE A 60 -13.14 -5.89 -17.68
N ASP A 61 -14.18 -6.47 -17.08
CA ASP A 61 -14.83 -7.64 -17.62
C ASP A 61 -15.48 -7.19 -18.95
N ASN A 62 -14.74 -7.36 -20.05
CA ASN A 62 -15.28 -7.26 -21.40
C ASN A 62 -16.22 -8.45 -21.61
N ASN A 63 -17.46 -8.28 -21.17
CA ASN A 63 -18.57 -9.13 -21.56
C ASN A 63 -19.63 -8.25 -22.24
N PHE A 64 -19.35 -7.89 -23.50
CA PHE A 64 -20.34 -7.50 -24.49
C PHE A 64 -20.43 -8.61 -25.53
#